data_AF-A0A519KDZ2-F1
#
_entry.id   AF-A0A519KDZ2-F1
#
_cell.length_a   1.000
_cell.length_b   1.000
_cell.length_c   1.000
_cell.angle_alpha   90.00
_cell.angle_beta   90.00
_cell.angle_gamma   90.00
#
_symmetry.space_group_name_H-M   'P 1'
#
loop_
_entity.id
_entity.type
_entity.pdbx_description
1 polymer ?
#
loop_
_entity_poly.entity_id
_entity_poly.type
_entity_poly.pdbx_seq_one_letter_code
_entity_poly.pdbx_strand_id
1 'polypeptide(L)' 'CALKDGKLVASVRLVSSSLDPLFAELKGEGNALKIVSHDGSAVRRRGRGAGRWATAESLLADLSDLAAARLSKAV' A
#
# COMPACT_ATOMS: atom_id res chain seq x y z
N CYS A 1 2.72 1.84 10.66
CA CYS A 1 1.63 1.47 11.57
C CYS A 1 2.01 0.15 12.23
N ALA A 2 1.84 0.00 13.54
CA ALA A 2 2.16 -1.25 14.25
C ALA A 2 1.24 -1.43 15.46
N LEU A 3 1.02 -2.68 15.87
CA LEU A 3 0.37 -2.99 17.14
C LEU A 3 1.43 -2.89 18.26
N LYS A 4 1.17 -2.08 19.28
CA LYS A 4 1.99 -1.95 20.48
C LYS A 4 1.08 -1.96 21.69
N ASP A 5 1.33 -2.86 22.65
CA ASP A 5 0.55 -2.97 23.88
C ASP A 5 -0.97 -3.06 23.63
N GLY A 6 -1.36 -3.85 22.63
CA GLY A 6 -2.76 -4.02 22.21
C GLY A 6 -3.38 -2.82 21.49
N LYS A 7 -2.61 -1.77 21.20
CA LYS A 7 -3.09 -0.55 20.54
C LYS A 7 -2.44 -0.36 19.17
N LEU A 8 -3.24 0.15 18.23
CA LEU A 8 -2.75 0.54 16.92
C LEU A 8 -2.00 1.87 17.01
N VAL A 9 -0.73 1.89 16.63
CA VAL A 9 0.11 3.09 16.63
C VAL A 9 0.50 3.46 15.18
N ALA A 10 0.15 4.67 14.77
CA ALA A 10 0.49 5.23 13.46
C ALA A 10 1.16 6.60 13.60
N SER A 11 2.08 6.92 12.70
CA SER A 11 2.78 8.20 12.68
C SER A 11 3.33 8.50 11.29
N VAL A 12 3.39 9.79 10.93
CA VAL A 12 4.11 10.30 9.77
C VAL A 12 5.20 11.23 10.28
N ARG A 13 6.45 11.02 9.86
CA ARG A 13 7.61 11.84 10.25
C ARG A 13 8.60 11.90 9.10
N LEU A 14 9.35 12.99 9.03
CA LEU A 14 10.58 13.05 8.23
C LEU A 14 11.65 12.19 8.92
N VAL A 15 12.35 11.37 8.15
CA VAL A 15 13.40 10.47 8.64
C VAL A 15 14.59 10.61 7.70
N SER A 16 15.76 10.97 8.24
CA SER A 16 16.99 11.22 7.47
C SER A 16 18.07 10.16 7.67
N SER A 17 17.96 9.30 8.67
CA SER A 17 18.91 8.21 8.96
C SER A 17 18.19 6.86 9.09
N SER A 18 18.92 5.77 8.81
CA SER A 18 18.42 4.39 8.92
C SER A 18 17.15 4.10 8.10
N LEU A 19 17.01 4.73 6.94
CA LEU A 19 15.90 4.46 6.02
C LEU A 19 16.00 3.02 5.51
N ASP A 20 14.87 2.30 5.47
CA ASP A 20 14.83 0.99 4.82
C ASP A 20 15.28 1.14 3.36
N PRO A 21 16.17 0.27 2.85
CA PRO A 21 16.65 0.35 1.46
C PRO A 21 15.53 0.44 0.42
N LEU A 22 14.36 -0.15 0.69
CA LEU A 22 13.17 -0.05 -0.18
C LEU A 22 12.76 1.40 -0.45
N PHE A 23 12.87 2.27 0.55
CA PHE A 23 12.48 3.68 0.46
C PHE A 23 13.63 4.57 0.00
N ALA A 24 14.88 4.18 0.31
CA ALA A 24 16.07 4.96 -0.05
C ALA A 24 16.27 5.08 -1.57
N GLU A 25 15.78 4.10 -2.32
CA GLU A 25 15.88 4.06 -3.79
C GLU A 25 14.75 4.82 -4.50
N LEU A 26 13.73 5.32 -3.77
CA LEU A 26 12.62 6.03 -4.39
C LEU A 26 13.06 7.41 -4.91
N LYS A 27 12.59 7.75 -6.11
CA LYS A 27 12.86 9.04 -6.76
C LYS A 27 11.56 9.70 -7.19
N GLY A 28 11.52 11.03 -7.12
CA GLY A 28 10.36 11.82 -7.55
C GLY A 28 9.06 11.40 -6.87
N GLU A 29 8.06 11.06 -7.67
CA GLU A 29 6.70 10.64 -7.24
C GLU A 29 6.57 9.12 -6.94
N GLY A 30 7.68 8.40 -6.94
CA GLY A 30 7.70 6.98 -6.59
C GLY A 30 7.21 6.73 -5.16
N ASN A 31 6.38 5.71 -4.99
CA ASN A 31 5.84 5.28 -3.70
C ASN A 31 6.17 3.80 -3.44
N ALA A 32 6.28 3.42 -2.18
CA ALA A 32 6.45 2.04 -1.77
C ALA A 32 5.71 1.72 -0.47
N LEU A 33 5.38 0.45 -0.30
CA LEU A 33 4.76 -0.09 0.91
C LEU A 33 5.51 -1.36 1.33
N LYS A 34 5.88 -1.42 2.61
CA LYS A 34 6.39 -2.62 3.26
C LYS A 34 5.44 -3.02 4.38
N ILE A 35 4.91 -4.24 4.30
CA ILE A 35 4.08 -4.84 5.34
C ILE A 35 4.93 -5.94 5.97
N VAL A 36 5.10 -5.90 7.29
CA VAL A 36 5.79 -6.94 8.06
C VAL A 36 4.74 -7.67 8.88
N SER A 37 4.63 -8.97 8.66
CA SER A 37 3.72 -9.87 9.37
C SER A 37 4.29 -10.24 10.75
N HIS A 38 3.45 -10.81 11.61
CA HIS A 38 3.86 -11.22 12.96
C HIS A 38 4.94 -12.31 12.95
N ASP A 39 4.97 -13.16 11.91
CA ASP A 39 6.00 -14.18 11.71
C ASP A 39 7.33 -13.62 11.15
N GLY A 40 7.43 -12.29 10.99
CA GLY A 40 8.60 -11.62 10.45
C GLY A 40 8.68 -11.63 8.92
N SER A 41 7.75 -12.29 8.21
CA SER A 41 7.69 -12.23 6.76
C SER A 41 7.35 -10.80 6.30
N ALA A 42 7.85 -10.42 5.12
CA ALA A 42 7.64 -9.07 4.60
C ALA A 42 7.16 -9.08 3.15
N VAL A 43 6.06 -8.39 2.89
CA VAL A 43 5.56 -8.10 1.55
C VAL A 43 5.93 -6.67 1.18
N ARG A 44 6.46 -6.50 -0.03
CA ARG A 44 6.88 -5.19 -0.57
C ARG A 44 6.12 -4.88 -1.85
N ARG A 45 5.71 -3.63 -2.02
CA ARG A 45 5.10 -3.09 -3.25
C ARG A 45 5.75 -1.76 -3.59
N ARG A 46 5.95 -1.50 -4.88
CA ARG A 46 6.46 -0.24 -5.44
C ARG A 46 5.56 0.18 -6.59
N GLY A 47 5.46 1.48 -6.83
CA GLY A 47 4.69 2.03 -7.94
C GLY A 47 4.52 3.54 -7.79
N ARG A 48 3.63 4.14 -8.58
CA ARG A 48 3.20 5.52 -8.35
C ARG A 48 2.03 5.53 -7.38
N GLY A 49 2.09 6.39 -6.37
CA GLY A 49 1.00 6.56 -5.39
C GLY A 49 -0.09 7.53 -5.82
N ALA A 50 0.14 8.27 -6.91
CA ALA A 50 -0.75 9.31 -7.42
C ALA A 50 -0.52 9.52 -8.92
N GLY A 51 -1.37 10.35 -9.53
CA GLY A 51 -1.31 10.71 -10.94
C GLY A 51 -2.44 10.09 -11.75
N ARG A 52 -2.75 10.72 -12.90
CA ARG A 52 -3.94 10.41 -13.71
C ARG A 52 -4.11 8.92 -13.98
N TRP A 53 -3.03 8.26 -14.42
CA TRP A 53 -3.06 6.85 -14.79
C TRP A 53 -3.15 5.92 -13.57
N ALA A 54 -2.27 6.09 -12.58
CA ALA A 54 -2.24 5.20 -11.41
C ALA A 54 -3.56 5.25 -10.62
N THR A 55 -4.18 6.43 -10.52
CA THR A 55 -5.49 6.57 -9.88
C THR A 55 -6.61 5.97 -10.74
N ALA A 56 -6.60 6.18 -12.06
CA ALA A 56 -7.60 5.60 -12.95
C ALA A 56 -7.55 4.06 -12.98
N GLU A 57 -6.35 3.47 -12.98
CA GLU A 57 -6.14 2.02 -12.91
C GLU A 57 -6.75 1.44 -11.62
N SER A 58 -6.53 2.09 -10.47
CA SER A 58 -7.13 1.66 -9.19
C SER A 58 -8.66 1.68 -9.24
N LEU A 59 -9.25 2.73 -9.80
CA LEU A 59 -10.71 2.84 -9.90
C LEU A 59 -11.30 1.77 -10.82
N LEU A 60 -10.65 1.48 -11.94
CA LEU A 60 -11.11 0.44 -12.88
C LEU A 60 -11.03 -0.96 -12.26
N ALA A 61 -10.03 -1.22 -11.42
CA ALA A 61 -9.94 -2.48 -10.67
C ALA A 61 -11.14 -2.63 -9.72
N ASP A 62 -11.42 -1.61 -8.89
CA ASP A 62 -12.55 -1.64 -7.94
C ASP A 62 -13.91 -1.79 -8.65
N LEU A 63 -14.10 -1.12 -9.79
CA LEU A 63 -15.33 -1.24 -10.60
C LEU A 63 -15.49 -2.65 -11.18
N SER A 64 -14.39 -3.27 -11.60
CA SER A 64 -14.39 -4.64 -12.13
C SER A 64 -14.74 -5.64 -11.04
N ASP A 65 -14.18 -5.49 -9.83
CA ASP A 65 -14.50 -6.32 -8.67
C ASP A 65 -15.98 -6.18 -8.28
N LEU A 66 -16.52 -4.97 -8.29
CA LEU A 66 -17.93 -4.72 -8.01
C LEU A 66 -18.86 -5.35 -9.06
N ALA A 67 -18.50 -5.27 -10.34
CA ALA A 67 -19.26 -5.88 -11.42
C ALA A 67 -19.28 -7.42 -11.27
N ALA A 68 -18.12 -8.03 -10.99
CA ALA A 68 -18.01 -9.47 -10.74
C ALA A 68 -18.86 -9.90 -9.54
N ALA A 69 -18.81 -9.16 -8.43
CA ALA A 69 -19.60 -9.44 -7.24
C ALA A 69 -21.12 -9.30 -7.45
N ARG A 70 -21.56 -8.41 -8.36
CA ARG A 70 -22.97 -8.30 -8.74
C ARG A 70 -23.43 -9.49 -9.58
N LEU A 71 -22.61 -9.92 -10.53
CA LEU A 71 -22.91 -11.05 -11.40
C LEU A 71 -22.95 -12.37 -10.61
N SER A 72 -22.10 -12.55 -9.60
CA SER A 72 -22.11 -13.75 -8.76
C SER A 72 -23.28 -13.82 -7.76
N LYS A 73 -23.91 -12.69 -7.44
CA LYS A 73 -25.09 -12.60 -6.57
C LYS A 73 -26.42 -12.75 -7.31
N ALA A 74 -26.42 -12.71 -8.64
CA ALA A 74 -27.61 -12.95 -9.44
C ALA A 74 -27.85 -14.46 -9.59
N VAL A 75 -28.24 -15.12 -8.49
CA VAL A 75 -28.74 -16.51 -8.44
C VAL A 75 -29.90 -16.55 -7.45
#